data_AF-A0A0G1FDE3-F1
#
_entry.id   AF-A0A0G1FDE3-F1
#
_cell.length_a   1.000
_cell.length_b   1.000
_cell.length_c   1.000
_cell.angle_alpha   90.00
_cell.angle_beta   90.00
_cell.angle_gamma   90.00
#
_symmetry.space_group_name_H-M   'P 1'
#
loop_
_entity.id
_entity.type
_entity.pdbx_description
1 polymer ?
#
loop_
_entity_poly.entity_id
_entity_poly.type
_entity_poly.pdbx_seq_one_letter_code
_entity_poly.pdbx_strand_id
1 'polypeptide(L)'
;MIKPAEIKQQAISQILKEKRSVSLVARELGVARKTVYSWIRRYQEASPRKKASALESAYRKGRYHPQAKAYTAKSCLVRLIVKHPSWGTRFFCQALRKKGFKLSLFTVYYLLKQLQAATPQDRQSFIVNWAGPGRLTPENKSQLVAKIVKEGLSISSVARESGIARKTLYQWLDQYKRGTDSPDPFKEKYVSGESHPKAVYPKIRDQILDLVVAHPYWSVHTLAKEANVSSWTIWSLLSRYNLHTVADRQMYATKFAPIQAEKPTQTIDTVSLPSLDQLSPNVLPGPPPPISTQPLVLPPRPPSPPSPKRFITQLSFLTLALFIISIISFNIGWTLLKAESLVQVLGYVFALLALGAGSAFFLYSLKYYLTIALVLVFSRLVETLKKNGSESNKTQSYFGSRADRSGLLANTSNITLTRHPFVSIHLPLYNEKRVVNRLLEAVTSLDYP
;
A
#
# COMPACT_ATOMS: atom_id res chain seq x y z
N MET A 1 -8.41 -35.10 31.11
CA MET A 1 -9.71 -34.64 30.58
C MET A 1 -10.05 -35.49 29.37
N ILE A 2 -11.17 -36.22 29.42
CA ILE A 2 -11.67 -37.03 28.28
C ILE A 2 -11.96 -36.07 27.13
N LYS A 3 -11.54 -36.40 25.90
CA LYS A 3 -11.78 -35.50 24.77
C LYS A 3 -13.28 -35.46 24.45
N PRO A 4 -13.84 -34.31 24.06
CA PRO A 4 -15.26 -34.20 23.71
C PRO A 4 -15.71 -35.14 22.59
N ALA A 5 -14.79 -35.63 21.75
CA ALA A 5 -15.08 -36.60 20.70
C ALA A 5 -15.23 -38.03 21.24
N GLU A 6 -14.47 -38.41 22.26
CA GLU A 6 -14.50 -39.73 22.89
C GLU A 6 -15.83 -39.95 23.63
N ILE A 7 -16.31 -38.92 24.34
CA ILE A 7 -17.63 -38.93 25.02
C ILE A 7 -18.76 -39.18 24.01
N LYS A 8 -18.70 -38.54 22.84
CA LYS A 8 -19.70 -38.74 21.77
C LYS A 8 -19.64 -40.14 21.18
N GLN A 9 -18.45 -40.73 21.05
CA GLN A 9 -18.31 -42.10 20.57
C GLN A 9 -18.91 -43.10 21.55
N GLN A 10 -18.67 -42.93 22.85
CA GLN A 10 -19.26 -43.77 23.89
C GLN A 10 -20.79 -43.69 23.88
N ALA A 11 -21.35 -42.48 23.76
CA ALA A 11 -22.78 -42.28 23.63
C ALA A 11 -23.38 -43.04 22.43
N ILE A 12 -22.69 -43.01 21.28
CA ILE A 12 -23.14 -43.70 20.07
C ILE A 12 -22.98 -45.21 20.19
N SER A 13 -21.93 -45.72 20.84
CA SER A 13 -21.76 -47.16 21.06
C SER A 13 -22.85 -47.72 21.98
N GLN A 14 -23.23 -47.00 23.02
CA GLN A 14 -24.34 -47.37 23.92
C GLN A 14 -25.69 -47.46 23.16
N ILE A 15 -25.91 -46.59 22.17
CA ILE A 15 -27.15 -46.59 21.40
C ILE A 15 -27.12 -47.67 20.32
N LEU A 16 -26.04 -47.79 19.55
CA LEU A 16 -25.97 -48.69 18.39
C LEU A 16 -25.60 -50.13 18.73
N LYS A 17 -24.74 -50.35 19.73
CA LYS A 17 -24.32 -51.71 20.15
C LYS A 17 -25.18 -52.23 21.29
N GLU A 18 -25.38 -51.42 22.33
CA GLU A 18 -26.12 -51.83 23.54
C GLU A 18 -27.64 -51.56 23.45
N LYS A 19 -28.12 -51.01 22.32
CA LYS A 19 -29.54 -50.72 22.04
C LYS A 19 -30.24 -49.86 23.11
N ARG A 20 -29.51 -49.02 23.84
CA ARG A 20 -30.10 -48.08 24.81
C ARG A 20 -30.95 -47.02 24.11
N SER A 21 -32.00 -46.55 24.78
CA SER A 21 -32.86 -45.51 24.21
C SER A 21 -32.11 -44.18 24.08
N VAL A 22 -32.28 -43.51 22.93
CA VAL A 22 -31.69 -42.19 22.66
C VAL A 22 -32.09 -41.17 23.73
N SER A 23 -33.32 -41.27 24.23
CA SER A 23 -33.88 -40.40 25.27
C SER A 23 -33.13 -40.51 26.60
N LEU A 24 -32.71 -41.72 26.99
CA LEU A 24 -31.99 -41.98 28.22
C LEU A 24 -30.55 -41.45 28.13
N VAL A 25 -29.84 -41.80 27.06
CA VAL A 25 -28.46 -41.34 26.82
C VAL A 25 -28.37 -39.81 26.70
N ALA A 26 -29.36 -39.18 26.05
CA ALA A 26 -29.47 -37.72 25.97
C ALA A 26 -29.61 -37.07 27.36
N ARG A 27 -30.39 -37.68 28.25
CA ARG A 27 -30.61 -37.20 29.62
C ARG A 27 -29.35 -37.36 30.48
N GLU A 28 -28.67 -38.50 30.41
CA GLU A 28 -27.41 -38.76 31.12
C GLU A 28 -26.30 -37.77 30.73
N LEU A 29 -26.22 -37.42 29.44
CA LEU A 29 -25.22 -36.47 28.94
C LEU A 29 -25.61 -35.00 29.12
N GLY A 30 -26.86 -34.71 29.51
CA GLY A 30 -27.37 -33.33 29.58
C GLY A 30 -27.47 -32.65 28.21
N VAL A 31 -27.73 -33.41 27.15
CA VAL A 31 -27.73 -32.92 25.75
C VAL A 31 -29.10 -33.17 25.10
N ALA A 32 -29.57 -32.28 24.24
CA ALA A 32 -30.85 -32.47 23.56
C ALA A 32 -30.87 -33.74 22.68
N ARG A 33 -32.03 -34.41 22.57
CA ARG A 33 -32.18 -35.62 21.73
C ARG A 33 -31.77 -35.39 20.27
N LYS A 34 -32.13 -34.22 19.71
CA LYS A 34 -31.77 -33.80 18.34
C LYS A 34 -30.25 -33.79 18.10
N THR A 35 -29.47 -33.38 19.09
CA THR A 35 -28.00 -33.38 19.03
C THR A 35 -27.43 -34.79 18.99
N VAL A 36 -28.00 -35.73 19.75
CA VAL A 36 -27.61 -37.14 19.71
C VAL A 36 -27.93 -37.76 18.35
N TYR A 37 -29.12 -37.51 17.79
CA TYR A 37 -29.46 -37.94 16.42
C TYR A 37 -28.50 -37.36 15.37
N SER A 38 -28.08 -36.10 15.51
CA SER A 38 -27.06 -35.49 14.64
C SER A 38 -25.70 -36.18 14.74
N TRP A 39 -25.32 -36.70 15.92
CA TRP A 39 -24.08 -37.46 16.09
C TRP A 39 -24.18 -38.83 15.44
N ILE A 40 -25.29 -39.55 15.65
CA ILE A 40 -25.54 -40.86 15.03
C ILE A 40 -25.49 -40.75 13.50
N ARG A 41 -26.19 -39.76 12.93
CA ARG A 41 -26.21 -39.52 11.49
C ARG A 41 -24.79 -39.30 10.94
N ARG A 42 -24.00 -38.41 11.56
CA ARG A 42 -22.61 -38.16 11.17
C ARG A 42 -21.70 -39.39 11.30
N TYR A 43 -21.95 -40.24 12.29
CA TYR A 43 -21.18 -41.46 12.51
C TYR A 43 -21.51 -42.55 11.48
N GLN A 44 -22.75 -42.62 11.01
CA GLN A 44 -23.20 -43.54 9.97
C GLN A 44 -22.76 -43.10 8.57
N GLU A 45 -22.83 -41.80 8.26
CA GLU A 45 -22.39 -41.24 6.97
C GLU A 45 -20.85 -41.25 6.80
N ALA A 46 -20.09 -41.35 7.89
CA ALA A 46 -18.63 -41.35 7.85
C ALA A 46 -18.04 -42.75 7.55
N SER A 47 -17.04 -42.78 6.64
CA SER A 47 -16.23 -43.98 6.37
C SER A 47 -15.61 -44.56 7.65
N PRO A 48 -15.38 -45.89 7.76
CA PRO A 48 -14.89 -46.54 8.98
C PRO A 48 -13.66 -45.88 9.60
N ARG A 49 -12.70 -45.43 8.77
CA ARG A 49 -11.47 -44.75 9.21
C ARG A 49 -11.68 -43.32 9.75
N LYS A 50 -12.79 -42.65 9.39
CA LYS A 50 -13.05 -41.24 9.74
C LYS A 50 -14.13 -41.05 10.80
N LYS A 51 -14.69 -42.13 11.37
CA LYS A 51 -15.78 -42.06 12.35
C LYS A 51 -15.43 -41.25 13.61
N ALA A 52 -14.19 -41.35 14.10
CA ALA A 52 -13.72 -40.55 15.22
C ALA A 52 -13.63 -39.06 14.88
N SER A 53 -13.00 -38.73 13.75
CA SER A 53 -12.86 -37.35 13.28
C SER A 53 -14.19 -36.69 12.90
N ALA A 54 -15.20 -37.45 12.46
CA ALA A 54 -16.52 -36.93 12.09
C ALA A 54 -17.31 -36.35 13.29
N LEU A 55 -16.97 -36.80 14.51
CA LEU A 55 -17.60 -36.35 15.76
C LEU A 55 -16.90 -35.15 16.38
N GLU A 56 -15.73 -34.77 15.86
CA GLU A 56 -15.05 -33.54 16.23
C GLU A 56 -15.88 -32.32 15.79
N SER A 57 -15.69 -31.19 16.48
CA SER A 57 -16.34 -29.95 16.07
C SER A 57 -15.69 -29.43 14.79
N ALA A 58 -16.46 -29.31 13.71
CA ALA A 58 -16.00 -28.70 12.46
C ALA A 58 -15.60 -27.22 12.63
N TYR A 59 -16.15 -26.55 13.65
CA TYR A 59 -15.84 -25.16 13.94
C TYR A 59 -14.43 -25.02 14.51
N ARG A 60 -13.50 -24.48 13.70
CA ARG A 60 -12.13 -24.20 14.10
C ARG A 60 -12.08 -22.95 14.96
N LYS A 61 -11.60 -23.02 16.21
CA LYS A 61 -11.44 -21.87 17.11
C LYS A 61 -9.99 -21.39 17.20
N GLY A 62 -9.82 -20.14 17.62
CA GLY A 62 -8.51 -19.57 17.96
C GLY A 62 -7.57 -19.48 16.75
N ARG A 63 -6.32 -19.93 16.92
CA ARG A 63 -5.25 -19.84 15.89
C ARG A 63 -5.55 -20.57 14.59
N TYR A 64 -6.47 -21.54 14.62
CA TYR A 64 -6.85 -22.35 13.46
C TYR A 64 -8.10 -21.83 12.75
N HIS A 65 -8.73 -20.76 13.25
CA HIS A 65 -9.85 -20.13 12.57
C HIS A 65 -9.34 -19.43 11.30
N PRO A 66 -9.99 -19.60 10.13
CA PRO A 66 -9.52 -19.03 8.87
C PRO A 66 -9.44 -17.49 8.88
N GLN A 67 -10.22 -16.83 9.74
CA GLN A 67 -10.17 -15.37 9.92
C GLN A 67 -9.25 -14.91 11.08
N ALA A 68 -8.42 -15.79 11.66
CA ALA A 68 -7.48 -15.45 12.74
C ALA A 68 -6.27 -14.62 12.26
N LYS A 69 -6.52 -13.49 11.58
CA LYS A 69 -5.51 -12.56 11.07
C LYS A 69 -4.61 -11.99 12.18
N ALA A 70 -5.07 -12.02 13.43
CA ALA A 70 -4.29 -11.59 14.59
C ALA A 70 -3.00 -12.44 14.78
N TYR A 71 -3.07 -13.75 14.52
CA TYR A 71 -1.91 -14.62 14.72
C TYR A 71 -0.85 -14.42 13.63
N THR A 72 -1.26 -14.25 12.37
CA THR A 72 -0.34 -13.96 11.25
C THR A 72 0.27 -12.55 11.38
N ALA A 73 -0.50 -11.59 11.90
CA ALA A 73 -0.02 -10.24 12.16
C ALA A 73 0.99 -10.16 13.32
N LYS A 74 0.99 -11.12 14.25
CA LYS A 74 1.82 -11.09 15.48
C LYS A 74 3.31 -10.90 15.16
N SER A 75 3.87 -11.69 14.25
CA SER A 75 5.29 -11.57 13.85
C SER A 75 5.59 -10.26 13.13
N CYS A 76 4.60 -9.68 12.45
CA CYS A 76 4.74 -8.36 11.86
C CYS A 76 4.72 -7.26 12.95
N LEU A 77 3.84 -7.38 13.93
CA LEU A 77 3.75 -6.47 15.07
C LEU A 77 5.05 -6.46 15.86
N VAL A 78 5.62 -7.64 16.18
CA VAL A 78 6.92 -7.76 16.86
C VAL A 78 8.01 -6.99 16.10
N ARG A 79 8.09 -7.13 14.77
CA ARG A 79 9.05 -6.37 13.94
C ARG A 79 8.83 -4.85 14.04
N LEU A 80 7.57 -4.41 14.11
CA LEU A 80 7.26 -2.99 14.24
C LEU A 80 7.62 -2.45 15.63
N ILE A 81 7.40 -3.24 16.69
CA ILE A 81 7.80 -2.87 18.06
C ILE A 81 9.30 -2.65 18.12
N VAL A 82 10.09 -3.59 17.60
CA VAL A 82 11.55 -3.50 17.61
C VAL A 82 12.04 -2.29 16.82
N LYS A 83 11.45 -2.02 15.65
CA LYS A 83 11.83 -0.88 14.82
C LYS A 83 11.41 0.46 15.40
N HIS A 84 10.28 0.52 16.11
CA HIS A 84 9.65 1.75 16.56
C HIS A 84 9.03 1.59 17.97
N PRO A 85 9.83 1.57 19.04
CA PRO A 85 9.34 1.39 20.41
C PRO A 85 8.48 2.55 20.93
N SER A 86 8.67 3.76 20.39
CA SER A 86 7.90 4.94 20.80
C SER A 86 6.46 4.94 20.26
N TRP A 87 6.13 4.09 19.29
CA TRP A 87 4.81 4.08 18.67
C TRP A 87 3.72 3.61 19.62
N GLY A 88 2.58 4.29 19.57
CA GLY A 88 1.35 3.86 20.24
C GLY A 88 0.54 2.87 19.41
N THR A 89 -0.47 2.26 20.03
CA THR A 89 -1.37 1.27 19.41
C THR A 89 -1.97 1.75 18.08
N ARG A 90 -2.31 3.05 17.96
CA ARG A 90 -2.86 3.63 16.73
C ARG A 90 -1.89 3.55 15.56
N PHE A 91 -0.61 3.91 15.79
CA PHE A 91 0.44 3.86 14.77
C PHE A 91 0.72 2.41 14.35
N PHE A 92 0.78 1.47 15.30
CA PHE A 92 0.92 0.05 14.98
C PHE A 92 -0.25 -0.46 14.14
N CYS A 93 -1.48 -0.10 14.49
CA CYS A 93 -2.67 -0.45 13.71
C CYS A 93 -2.58 0.08 12.27
N GLN A 94 -2.18 1.34 12.09
CA GLN A 94 -2.01 1.93 10.76
C GLN A 94 -0.90 1.26 9.95
N ALA A 95 0.25 0.97 10.58
CA ALA A 95 1.37 0.29 9.95
C ALA A 95 1.01 -1.15 9.55
N LEU A 96 0.26 -1.86 10.39
CA LEU A 96 -0.27 -3.20 10.09
C LEU A 96 -1.27 -3.14 8.93
N ARG A 97 -2.14 -2.13 8.90
CA ARG A 97 -3.10 -1.91 7.79
C ARG A 97 -2.39 -1.66 6.47
N LYS A 98 -1.30 -0.88 6.45
CA LYS A 98 -0.45 -0.68 5.25
C LYS A 98 0.17 -1.98 4.74
N LYS A 99 0.45 -2.92 5.64
CA LYS A 99 0.97 -4.27 5.31
C LYS A 99 -0.12 -5.30 5.01
N GLY A 100 -1.39 -4.89 4.89
CA GLY A 100 -2.52 -5.74 4.55
C GLY A 100 -3.28 -6.35 5.74
N PHE A 101 -2.86 -6.09 6.97
CA PHE A 101 -3.54 -6.58 8.18
C PHE A 101 -4.59 -5.57 8.66
N LYS A 102 -5.85 -5.84 8.33
CA LYS A 102 -7.01 -5.08 8.85
C LYS A 102 -7.36 -5.59 10.26
N LEU A 103 -6.70 -5.05 11.30
CA LEU A 103 -6.98 -5.35 12.70
C LEU A 103 -7.63 -4.15 13.39
N SER A 104 -8.47 -4.40 14.40
CA SER A 104 -9.01 -3.32 15.23
C SER A 104 -7.95 -2.82 16.20
N LEU A 105 -8.10 -1.58 16.68
CA LEU A 105 -7.22 -0.99 17.68
C LEU A 105 -7.17 -1.84 18.95
N PHE A 106 -8.33 -2.36 19.37
CA PHE A 106 -8.44 -3.26 20.53
C PHE A 106 -7.68 -4.56 20.32
N THR A 107 -7.77 -5.17 19.14
CA THR A 107 -7.01 -6.39 18.83
C THR A 107 -5.50 -6.15 18.85
N VAL A 108 -5.04 -5.00 18.35
CA VAL A 108 -3.61 -4.63 18.42
C VAL A 108 -3.19 -4.42 19.86
N TYR A 109 -3.98 -3.71 20.68
CA TYR A 109 -3.70 -3.54 22.10
C TYR A 109 -3.66 -4.88 22.84
N TYR A 110 -4.60 -5.79 22.59
CA TYR A 110 -4.62 -7.12 23.18
C TYR A 110 -3.36 -7.92 22.81
N LEU A 111 -2.93 -7.86 21.54
CA LEU A 111 -1.67 -8.48 21.11
C LEU A 111 -0.45 -7.87 21.80
N LEU A 112 -0.42 -6.56 22.00
CA LEU A 112 0.65 -5.88 22.74
C LEU A 112 0.68 -6.31 24.21
N LYS A 113 -0.49 -6.43 24.86
CA LYS A 113 -0.61 -6.93 26.23
C LYS A 113 -0.15 -8.39 26.34
N GLN A 114 -0.51 -9.23 25.37
CA GLN A 114 -0.05 -10.62 25.31
C GLN A 114 1.47 -10.74 25.11
N LEU A 115 2.09 -9.75 24.45
CA LEU A 115 3.53 -9.66 24.22
C LEU A 115 4.28 -8.96 25.36
N GLN A 116 3.59 -8.52 26.43
CA GLN A 116 4.18 -7.68 27.49
C GLN A 116 4.89 -6.43 26.93
N ALA A 117 4.25 -5.76 25.96
CA ALA A 117 4.78 -4.63 25.21
C ALA A 117 3.76 -3.47 25.09
N ALA A 118 2.90 -3.32 26.11
CA ALA A 118 1.76 -2.41 26.08
C ALA A 118 2.20 -0.95 26.26
N THR A 119 3.11 -0.68 27.19
CA THR A 119 3.65 0.66 27.44
C THR A 119 4.92 0.92 26.60
N PRO A 120 5.32 2.19 26.40
CA PRO A 120 6.60 2.52 25.75
C PRO A 120 7.81 1.94 26.48
N GLN A 121 7.77 1.92 27.82
CA GLN A 121 8.80 1.34 28.68
C GLN A 121 8.88 -0.18 28.50
N ASP A 122 7.72 -0.85 28.49
CA ASP A 122 7.63 -2.29 28.19
C ASP A 122 8.21 -2.60 26.80
N ARG A 123 8.04 -1.70 25.83
CA ARG A 123 8.61 -1.88 24.49
C ARG A 123 10.12 -1.70 24.47
N GLN A 124 10.69 -0.83 25.31
CA GLN A 124 12.13 -0.70 25.46
C GLN A 124 12.74 -1.95 26.09
N SER A 125 12.16 -2.47 27.18
CA SER A 125 12.59 -3.74 27.78
C SER A 125 12.37 -4.92 26.83
N PHE A 126 11.29 -4.90 26.06
CA PHE A 126 11.02 -5.89 25.01
C PHE A 126 12.13 -5.91 23.95
N ILE A 127 12.67 -4.75 23.54
CA ILE A 127 13.77 -4.68 22.55
C ILE A 127 15.05 -5.32 23.08
N VAL A 128 15.42 -5.02 24.33
CA VAL A 128 16.60 -5.64 24.97
C VAL A 128 16.47 -7.16 24.91
N ASN A 129 15.25 -7.66 25.11
CA ASN A 129 14.95 -9.08 25.07
C ASN A 129 14.79 -9.67 23.66
N TRP A 130 14.56 -8.85 22.63
CA TRP A 130 14.19 -9.31 21.29
C TRP A 130 15.00 -8.62 20.17
N ALA A 131 15.87 -9.39 19.50
CA ALA A 131 16.58 -9.01 18.29
C ALA A 131 15.73 -9.10 17.00
N GLY A 132 14.51 -9.62 17.09
CA GLY A 132 13.60 -9.82 15.96
C GLY A 132 12.49 -10.82 16.28
N PRO A 133 11.54 -11.10 15.37
CA PRO A 133 10.45 -12.02 15.64
C PRO A 133 10.97 -13.44 15.92
N GLY A 134 10.94 -13.82 17.20
CA GLY A 134 11.35 -15.11 17.72
C GLY A 134 12.83 -15.20 18.08
N ARG A 135 13.56 -14.07 18.12
CA ARG A 135 15.02 -14.04 18.33
C ARG A 135 15.35 -13.23 19.58
N LEU A 136 16.03 -13.85 20.53
CA LEU A 136 16.66 -13.14 21.65
C LEU A 136 18.01 -12.55 21.23
N THR A 137 18.37 -11.42 21.84
CA THR A 137 19.69 -10.80 21.69
C THR A 137 20.80 -11.74 22.18
N PRO A 138 22.03 -11.63 21.64
CA PRO A 138 23.17 -12.43 22.10
C PRO A 138 23.44 -12.24 23.60
N GLU A 139 23.32 -11.00 24.08
CA GLU A 139 23.47 -10.63 25.49
C GLU A 139 22.49 -11.40 26.38
N ASN A 140 21.20 -11.41 26.03
CA ASN A 140 20.21 -12.15 26.81
C ASN A 140 20.45 -13.66 26.81
N LYS A 141 20.90 -14.23 25.68
CA LYS A 141 21.28 -15.65 25.64
C LYS A 141 22.45 -15.92 26.59
N SER A 142 23.45 -15.03 26.60
CA SER A 142 24.59 -15.13 27.49
C SER A 142 24.20 -15.04 28.97
N GLN A 143 23.28 -14.13 29.32
CA GLN A 143 22.75 -14.00 30.69
C GLN A 143 21.98 -15.24 31.14
N LEU A 144 21.13 -15.80 30.29
CA LEU A 144 20.37 -17.02 30.61
C LEU A 144 21.28 -18.24 30.78
N VAL A 145 22.35 -18.35 29.99
CA VAL A 145 23.34 -19.41 30.17
C VAL A 145 24.22 -19.16 31.40
N ALA A 146 24.55 -17.90 31.71
CA ALA A 146 25.25 -17.53 32.94
C ALA A 146 24.44 -17.89 34.20
N LYS A 147 23.11 -17.70 34.20
CA LYS A 147 22.22 -18.18 35.27
C LYS A 147 22.31 -19.70 35.48
N ILE A 148 22.52 -20.47 34.42
CA ILE A 148 22.63 -21.93 34.52
C ILE A 148 24.03 -22.35 34.98
N VAL A 149 25.08 -21.74 34.43
CA VAL A 149 26.48 -22.15 34.65
C VAL A 149 27.08 -21.53 35.91
N LYS A 150 26.87 -20.23 36.14
CA LYS A 150 27.43 -19.48 37.28
C LYS A 150 26.58 -19.60 38.54
N GLU A 151 25.27 -19.40 38.41
CA GLU A 151 24.34 -19.44 39.55
C GLU A 151 23.84 -20.87 39.87
N GLY A 152 24.10 -21.84 39.00
CA GLY A 152 23.73 -23.24 39.22
C GLY A 152 22.22 -23.52 39.15
N LEU A 153 21.41 -22.60 38.57
CA LEU A 153 19.97 -22.77 38.50
C LEU A 153 19.57 -23.94 37.60
N SER A 154 18.51 -24.65 37.99
CA SER A 154 17.99 -25.76 37.19
C SER A 154 17.54 -25.27 35.81
N ILE A 155 17.88 -26.00 34.74
CA ILE A 155 17.45 -25.66 33.38
C ILE A 155 15.91 -25.62 33.28
N SER A 156 15.22 -26.44 34.09
CA SER A 156 13.76 -26.46 34.15
C SER A 156 13.16 -25.21 34.77
N SER A 157 13.79 -24.60 35.79
CA SER A 157 13.34 -23.34 36.38
C SER A 157 13.58 -22.19 35.41
N VAL A 158 14.78 -22.09 34.84
CA VAL A 158 15.13 -21.05 33.86
C VAL A 158 14.23 -21.11 32.64
N ALA A 159 13.88 -22.31 32.14
CA ALA A 159 12.94 -22.49 31.04
C ALA A 159 11.52 -21.96 31.36
N ARG A 160 11.04 -22.21 32.59
CA ARG A 160 9.72 -21.74 33.02
C ARG A 160 9.70 -20.23 33.22
N GLU A 161 10.73 -19.67 33.86
CA GLU A 161 10.85 -18.23 34.11
C GLU A 161 10.95 -17.43 32.81
N SER A 162 11.80 -17.87 31.89
CA SER A 162 12.03 -17.19 30.60
C SER A 162 11.00 -17.52 29.52
N GLY A 163 10.16 -18.55 29.73
CA GLY A 163 9.21 -19.03 28.73
C GLY A 163 9.88 -19.68 27.50
N ILE A 164 11.11 -20.16 27.64
CA ILE A 164 11.91 -20.76 26.56
C ILE A 164 11.85 -22.28 26.67
N ALA A 165 11.74 -22.97 25.53
CA ALA A 165 11.76 -24.43 25.51
C ALA A 165 13.12 -24.96 26.03
N ARG A 166 13.08 -25.98 26.91
CA ARG A 166 14.29 -26.60 27.50
C ARG A 166 15.31 -27.02 26.44
N LYS A 167 14.85 -27.57 25.31
CA LYS A 167 15.70 -27.98 24.18
C LYS A 167 16.58 -26.82 23.67
N THR A 168 16.02 -25.61 23.61
CA THR A 168 16.74 -24.41 23.17
C THR A 168 17.84 -24.02 24.16
N LEU A 169 17.55 -24.10 25.47
CA LEU A 169 18.56 -23.84 26.51
C LEU A 169 19.70 -24.86 26.45
N TYR A 170 19.40 -26.14 26.24
CA TYR A 170 20.44 -27.16 26.02
C TYR A 170 21.31 -26.84 24.80
N GLN A 171 20.71 -26.45 23.68
CA GLN A 171 21.46 -26.04 22.48
C GLN A 171 22.39 -24.86 22.74
N TRP A 172 21.95 -23.87 23.53
CA TRP A 172 22.79 -22.72 23.88
C TRP A 172 23.89 -23.08 24.86
N LEU A 173 23.64 -23.98 25.80
CA LEU A 173 24.65 -24.48 26.72
C LEU A 173 25.73 -25.30 25.97
N ASP A 174 25.33 -26.11 25.00
CA ASP A 174 26.26 -26.82 24.11
C ASP A 174 27.05 -25.86 23.21
N GLN A 175 26.42 -24.77 22.76
CA GLN A 175 27.10 -23.72 22.00
C GLN A 175 28.10 -22.95 22.87
N TYR A 176 27.76 -22.66 24.12
CA TYR A 176 28.64 -22.02 25.10
C TYR A 176 29.86 -22.88 25.41
N LYS A 177 29.65 -24.18 25.67
CA LYS A 177 30.73 -25.15 25.92
C LYS A 177 31.67 -25.32 24.73
N ARG A 178 31.15 -25.25 23.49
CA ARG A 178 31.95 -25.33 22.25
C ARG A 178 32.63 -24.01 21.87
N GLY A 179 32.13 -22.89 22.37
CA GLY A 179 32.53 -21.54 21.98
C GLY A 179 33.42 -20.84 23.00
N THR A 180 34.06 -21.58 23.91
CA THR A 180 34.88 -21.06 25.01
C THR A 180 35.98 -20.09 24.56
N ASP A 181 36.47 -20.22 23.32
CA ASP A 181 37.55 -19.38 22.79
C ASP A 181 37.05 -18.15 22.00
N SER A 182 35.74 -18.02 21.77
CA SER A 182 35.16 -16.95 20.94
C SER A 182 34.60 -15.82 21.83
N PRO A 183 34.97 -14.54 21.60
CA PRO A 183 34.57 -13.43 22.48
C PRO A 183 33.06 -13.26 22.64
N ASP A 184 32.28 -13.69 21.64
CA ASP A 184 30.82 -13.78 21.70
C ASP A 184 30.32 -15.14 21.17
N PRO A 185 30.04 -16.12 22.04
CA PRO A 185 29.59 -17.44 21.59
C PRO A 185 28.21 -17.42 20.93
N PHE A 186 27.38 -16.41 21.22
CA PHE A 186 25.99 -16.30 20.75
C PHE A 186 25.76 -15.32 19.60
N LYS A 187 26.82 -14.72 19.05
CA LYS A 187 26.71 -13.84 17.88
C LYS A 187 26.09 -14.60 16.71
N GLU A 188 25.17 -13.97 15.99
CA GLU A 188 24.54 -14.61 14.84
C GLU A 188 25.58 -14.89 13.75
N LYS A 189 25.72 -16.16 13.37
CA LYS A 189 26.58 -16.58 12.25
C LYS A 189 25.96 -16.26 10.88
N TYR A 190 24.64 -16.00 10.86
CA TYR A 190 23.93 -15.72 9.61
C TYR A 190 24.24 -14.31 9.15
N VAL A 191 25.05 -14.20 8.10
CA VAL A 191 25.39 -12.92 7.47
C VAL A 191 24.47 -12.71 6.26
N SER A 192 24.00 -11.48 6.03
CA SER A 192 23.09 -11.16 4.92
C SER A 192 23.49 -9.85 4.24
N GLY A 193 23.00 -9.64 3.02
CA GLY A 193 23.34 -8.44 2.24
C GLY A 193 24.75 -8.55 1.65
N GLU A 194 25.50 -7.46 1.72
CA GLU A 194 26.85 -7.32 1.13
C GLU A 194 27.90 -8.16 1.85
N SER A 195 27.67 -8.49 3.12
CA SER A 195 28.59 -9.29 3.92
C SER A 195 28.36 -10.81 3.74
N HIS A 196 27.33 -11.23 2.98
CA HIS A 196 27.09 -12.65 2.70
C HIS A 196 28.22 -13.21 1.81
N PRO A 197 28.73 -14.44 2.03
CA PRO A 197 29.86 -14.98 1.27
C PRO A 197 29.60 -15.10 -0.24
N LYS A 198 28.33 -15.25 -0.64
CA LYS A 198 27.90 -15.24 -2.06
C LYS A 198 27.35 -13.89 -2.51
N ALA A 199 27.63 -12.81 -1.78
CA ALA A 199 27.19 -11.49 -2.19
C ALA A 199 27.90 -11.09 -3.49
N VAL A 200 27.09 -10.72 -4.48
CA VAL A 200 27.54 -10.20 -5.79
C VAL A 200 28.23 -8.83 -5.61
N TYR A 201 27.76 -8.06 -4.63
CA TYR A 201 28.35 -6.81 -4.17
C TYR A 201 29.29 -7.08 -3.00
N PRO A 202 30.47 -6.44 -2.88
CA PRO A 202 30.95 -5.30 -3.66
C PRO A 202 31.77 -5.66 -4.92
N LYS A 203 32.18 -6.91 -5.12
CA LYS A 203 33.14 -7.29 -6.19
C LYS A 203 32.77 -6.82 -7.59
N ILE A 204 31.51 -7.01 -7.98
CA ILE A 204 31.00 -6.64 -9.32
C ILE A 204 30.60 -5.16 -9.38
N ARG A 205 30.41 -4.52 -8.23
CA ARG A 205 29.97 -3.13 -8.15
C ARG A 205 30.98 -2.19 -8.80
N ASP A 206 32.24 -2.32 -8.37
CA ASP A 206 33.31 -1.44 -8.78
C ASP A 206 33.60 -1.64 -10.27
N GLN A 207 33.63 -2.90 -10.73
CA GLN A 207 33.69 -3.25 -12.15
C GLN A 207 32.59 -2.58 -13.01
N ILE A 208 31.34 -2.56 -12.54
CA ILE A 208 30.25 -1.90 -13.28
C ILE A 208 30.41 -0.38 -13.28
N LEU A 209 30.85 0.21 -12.17
CA LEU A 209 31.08 1.66 -12.09
C LEU A 209 32.22 2.07 -13.03
N ASP A 210 33.29 1.28 -13.11
CA ASP A 210 34.40 1.50 -14.06
C ASP A 210 33.91 1.43 -15.51
N LEU A 211 33.04 0.46 -15.85
CA LEU A 211 32.40 0.37 -17.17
C LEU A 211 31.49 1.57 -17.47
N VAL A 212 30.80 2.12 -16.46
CA VAL A 212 29.97 3.33 -16.62
C VAL A 212 30.83 4.56 -16.87
N VAL A 213 32.00 4.67 -16.22
CA VAL A 213 32.96 5.75 -16.45
C VAL A 213 33.56 5.63 -17.87
N ALA A 214 33.93 4.42 -18.29
CA ALA A 214 34.47 4.17 -19.64
C ALA A 214 33.43 4.41 -20.75
N HIS A 215 32.17 4.02 -20.51
CA HIS A 215 31.12 4.03 -21.54
C HIS A 215 29.76 4.54 -21.01
N PRO A 216 29.62 5.87 -20.78
CA PRO A 216 28.41 6.44 -20.15
C PRO A 216 27.14 6.33 -21.01
N TYR A 217 27.28 6.10 -22.33
CA TYR A 217 26.16 6.00 -23.27
C TYR A 217 25.54 4.60 -23.36
N TRP A 218 26.20 3.57 -22.84
CA TRP A 218 25.74 2.19 -23.00
C TRP A 218 24.38 1.93 -22.36
N SER A 219 23.61 1.01 -22.95
CA SER A 219 22.34 0.60 -22.36
C SER A 219 22.56 -0.34 -21.16
N VAL A 220 21.55 -0.47 -20.30
CA VAL A 220 21.57 -1.43 -19.19
C VAL A 220 21.84 -2.86 -19.68
N HIS A 221 21.31 -3.23 -20.85
CA HIS A 221 21.51 -4.56 -21.44
C HIS A 221 22.93 -4.76 -21.99
N THR A 222 23.52 -3.70 -22.54
CA THR A 222 24.91 -3.73 -23.04
C THR A 222 25.88 -3.91 -21.88
N LEU A 223 25.70 -3.12 -20.82
CA LEU A 223 26.47 -3.26 -19.57
C LEU A 223 26.28 -4.65 -18.95
N ALA A 224 25.08 -5.25 -19.06
CA ALA A 224 24.76 -6.58 -18.53
C ALA A 224 25.55 -7.68 -19.22
N LYS A 225 25.65 -7.58 -20.55
CA LYS A 225 26.42 -8.50 -21.37
C LYS A 225 27.91 -8.41 -21.05
N GLU A 226 28.45 -7.20 -20.92
CA GLU A 226 29.88 -6.97 -20.68
C GLU A 226 30.32 -7.39 -19.28
N ALA A 227 29.54 -7.02 -18.25
CA ALA A 227 29.82 -7.39 -16.86
C ALA A 227 29.36 -8.82 -16.52
N ASN A 228 28.82 -9.58 -17.49
CA ASN A 228 28.25 -10.92 -17.32
C ASN A 228 27.30 -11.05 -16.11
N VAL A 229 26.36 -10.11 -15.99
CA VAL A 229 25.36 -10.06 -14.91
C VAL A 229 23.96 -9.81 -15.44
N SER A 230 22.95 -10.10 -14.61
CA SER A 230 21.56 -9.81 -14.98
C SER A 230 21.33 -8.31 -15.17
N SER A 231 20.51 -7.94 -16.16
CA SER A 231 20.12 -6.54 -16.39
C SER A 231 19.49 -5.88 -15.16
N TRP A 232 18.79 -6.67 -14.32
CA TRP A 232 18.23 -6.19 -13.06
C TRP A 232 19.31 -5.80 -12.04
N THR A 233 20.43 -6.53 -12.01
CA THR A 233 21.57 -6.21 -11.14
C THR A 233 22.11 -4.82 -11.47
N ILE A 234 22.30 -4.53 -12.76
CA ILE A 234 22.79 -3.22 -13.21
C ILE A 234 21.76 -2.14 -12.96
N TRP A 235 20.49 -2.38 -13.29
CA TRP A 235 19.44 -1.41 -13.00
C TRP A 235 19.36 -1.09 -11.50
N SER A 236 19.47 -2.09 -10.63
CA SER A 236 19.49 -1.91 -9.18
C SER A 236 20.71 -1.12 -8.72
N LEU A 237 21.89 -1.38 -9.28
CA LEU A 237 23.12 -0.63 -8.99
C LEU A 237 22.98 0.83 -9.41
N LEU A 238 22.64 1.08 -10.69
CA LEU A 238 22.48 2.43 -11.22
C LEU A 238 21.43 3.22 -10.43
N SER A 239 20.33 2.58 -10.04
CA SER A 239 19.29 3.19 -9.21
C SER A 239 19.80 3.59 -7.82
N ARG A 240 20.67 2.80 -7.17
CA ARG A 240 21.26 3.14 -5.87
C ARG A 240 22.20 4.35 -5.95
N TYR A 241 22.91 4.50 -7.07
CA TYR A 241 23.86 5.59 -7.32
C TYR A 241 23.24 6.78 -8.07
N ASN A 242 21.93 6.75 -8.35
CA ASN A 242 21.19 7.74 -9.14
C ASN A 242 21.68 7.90 -10.60
N LEU A 243 22.33 6.90 -11.17
CA LEU A 243 22.91 6.88 -12.53
C LEU A 243 21.92 6.37 -13.59
N HIS A 244 20.67 6.81 -13.50
CA HIS A 244 19.55 6.29 -14.29
C HIS A 244 19.54 6.83 -15.72
N THR A 245 19.90 8.10 -15.92
CA THR A 245 19.99 8.69 -17.26
C THR A 245 21.41 8.61 -17.82
N VAL A 246 21.54 8.76 -19.14
CA VAL A 246 22.84 8.92 -19.80
C VAL A 246 23.54 10.19 -19.29
N ALA A 247 22.80 11.28 -19.07
CA ALA A 247 23.34 12.53 -18.56
C ALA A 247 23.98 12.37 -17.16
N ASP A 248 23.30 11.65 -16.24
CA ASP A 248 23.85 11.37 -14.91
C ASP A 248 25.15 10.56 -14.99
N ARG A 249 25.21 9.60 -15.93
CA ARG A 249 26.38 8.76 -16.17
C ARG A 249 27.53 9.53 -16.79
N GLN A 250 27.27 10.47 -17.68
CA GLN A 250 28.28 11.40 -18.20
C GLN A 250 28.83 12.30 -17.10
N MET A 251 27.96 12.89 -16.28
CA MET A 251 28.38 13.71 -15.14
C MET A 251 29.18 12.92 -14.11
N TYR A 252 28.87 11.63 -13.96
CA TYR A 252 29.64 10.74 -13.12
C TYR A 252 31.00 10.43 -13.76
N ALA A 253 31.03 10.09 -15.04
CA ALA A 253 32.25 9.83 -15.79
C ALA A 253 33.20 11.04 -15.78
N THR A 254 32.69 12.27 -15.95
CA THR A 254 33.53 13.48 -15.92
C THR A 254 34.16 13.75 -14.57
N LYS A 255 33.49 13.38 -13.46
CA LYS A 255 34.04 13.51 -12.11
C LYS A 255 35.17 12.53 -11.81
N PHE A 256 35.15 11.36 -12.46
CA PHE A 256 36.11 10.27 -12.24
C PHE A 256 37.03 10.03 -13.44
N ALA A 257 36.93 10.88 -14.48
CA ALA A 257 37.79 10.81 -15.64
C ALA A 257 39.23 11.13 -15.20
N PRO A 258 40.24 10.37 -15.66
CA PRO A 258 41.62 10.74 -15.47
C PRO A 258 41.85 12.11 -16.13
N ILE A 259 42.38 13.07 -15.36
CA ILE A 259 42.76 14.39 -15.86
C ILE A 259 43.71 14.15 -17.03
N GLN A 260 43.26 14.40 -18.26
CA GLN A 260 44.15 14.37 -19.41
C GLN A 260 45.10 15.54 -19.26
N ALA A 261 46.40 15.27 -19.20
CA ALA A 261 47.42 16.30 -19.29
C ALA A 261 47.24 17.00 -20.65
N GLU A 262 46.81 18.26 -20.61
CA GLU A 262 46.62 19.07 -21.81
C GLU A 262 47.92 19.11 -22.60
N LYS A 263 47.93 18.53 -23.81
CA LYS A 263 48.98 18.80 -24.78
C LYS A 263 48.80 20.25 -25.25
N PRO A 264 49.86 21.09 -25.22
CA PRO A 264 49.75 22.46 -25.65
C PRO A 264 49.47 22.50 -27.15
N THR A 265 48.23 22.85 -27.51
CA THR A 265 47.85 23.13 -28.89
C THR A 265 48.28 24.55 -29.21
N GLN A 266 49.25 24.71 -30.11
CA GLN A 266 49.64 25.99 -30.66
C GLN A 266 48.46 26.55 -31.48
N THR A 267 47.87 27.64 -31.01
CA THR A 267 46.86 28.42 -31.73
C THR A 267 47.53 29.17 -32.87
N ILE A 268 47.15 28.84 -34.10
CA ILE A 268 47.42 29.67 -35.29
C ILE A 268 46.24 30.64 -35.40
N ASP A 269 46.53 31.94 -35.41
CA ASP A 269 45.55 33.01 -35.58
C ASP A 269 44.91 32.94 -36.96
N THR A 270 43.70 32.39 -37.04
CA THR A 270 42.83 32.56 -38.21
C THR A 270 41.66 33.46 -37.84
N VAL A 271 41.77 34.70 -38.32
CA VAL A 271 40.77 35.73 -38.59
C VAL A 271 39.34 35.39 -38.17
N SER A 272 38.88 36.11 -37.15
CA SER A 272 37.52 36.11 -36.62
C SER A 272 36.53 36.69 -37.66
N LEU A 273 35.57 35.87 -38.09
CA LEU A 273 34.37 36.37 -38.77
C LEU A 273 33.41 36.96 -37.71
N PRO A 274 32.85 38.16 -37.91
CA PRO A 274 31.93 38.77 -36.96
C PRO A 274 30.57 38.05 -36.94
N SER A 275 29.96 38.01 -35.75
CA SER A 275 28.67 37.38 -35.47
C SER A 275 27.49 38.12 -36.10
N LEU A 276 26.42 37.35 -36.39
CA LEU A 276 25.17 37.76 -37.04
C LEU A 276 24.25 38.64 -36.15
N ASP A 277 24.81 39.45 -35.26
CA ASP A 277 24.07 40.34 -34.34
C ASP A 277 24.02 41.80 -34.84
N GLN A 278 24.55 42.07 -36.04
CA GLN A 278 24.63 43.40 -36.64
C GLN A 278 23.50 43.74 -37.63
N LEU A 279 22.36 43.07 -37.54
CA LEU A 279 21.14 43.44 -38.29
C LEU A 279 20.13 44.12 -37.36
N SER A 280 20.33 45.42 -37.15
CA SER A 280 19.33 46.31 -36.59
C SER A 280 18.27 46.70 -37.64
N PRO A 281 16.96 46.50 -37.40
CA PRO A 281 15.94 47.36 -37.99
C PRO A 281 15.71 48.54 -37.06
N ASN A 282 16.15 49.71 -37.51
CA ASN A 282 15.84 50.99 -36.91
C ASN A 282 14.37 51.34 -37.21
N VAL A 283 13.76 52.12 -36.31
CA VAL A 283 12.42 52.77 -36.40
C VAL A 283 11.20 51.98 -35.90
N LEU A 284 10.84 52.21 -34.62
CA LEU A 284 9.45 52.43 -34.22
C LEU A 284 9.40 53.55 -33.15
N PRO A 285 8.39 54.45 -33.19
CA PRO A 285 8.29 55.64 -32.35
C PRO A 285 7.87 55.31 -30.90
N GLY A 286 8.23 56.21 -29.99
CA GLY A 286 8.08 56.06 -28.53
C GLY A 286 6.63 55.86 -28.02
N PRO A 287 6.49 55.44 -26.75
CA PRO A 287 5.20 55.10 -26.15
C PRO A 287 4.36 56.35 -25.82
N PRO A 288 3.02 56.31 -26.01
CA PRO A 288 2.13 57.37 -25.52
C PRO A 288 1.87 57.27 -24.00
N PRO A 289 1.48 58.38 -23.35
CA PRO A 289 1.25 58.45 -21.89
C PRO A 289 -0.02 57.70 -21.43
N PRO A 290 -0.10 57.30 -20.14
CA PRO A 290 -1.25 56.58 -19.61
C PRO A 290 -2.48 57.49 -19.50
N ILE A 291 -3.55 57.11 -20.20
CA ILE A 291 -4.86 57.74 -20.13
C ILE A 291 -5.55 57.33 -18.82
N SER A 292 -5.95 58.34 -18.05
CA SER A 292 -6.72 58.22 -16.81
C SER A 292 -8.08 57.56 -17.09
N THR A 293 -8.31 56.36 -16.56
CA THR A 293 -9.59 55.65 -16.69
C THR A 293 -10.58 56.19 -15.66
N GLN A 294 -11.52 57.04 -16.10
CA GLN A 294 -12.79 57.24 -15.41
C GLN A 294 -13.78 56.14 -15.86
N PRO A 295 -14.58 55.55 -14.96
CA PRO A 295 -15.54 54.52 -15.33
C PRO A 295 -16.82 55.15 -15.91
N LEU A 296 -17.04 54.94 -17.21
CA LEU A 296 -18.32 55.20 -17.88
C LEU A 296 -19.29 54.04 -17.61
N VAL A 297 -20.36 54.33 -16.89
CA VAL A 297 -21.53 53.45 -16.70
C VAL A 297 -22.38 53.49 -17.97
N LEU A 298 -22.61 52.32 -18.61
CA LEU A 298 -23.55 52.16 -19.72
C LEU A 298 -24.78 51.33 -19.27
N PRO A 299 -25.99 51.63 -19.77
CA PRO A 299 -27.24 50.97 -19.36
C PRO A 299 -27.42 49.56 -19.95
N PRO A 300 -28.32 48.72 -19.38
CA PRO A 300 -28.46 47.31 -19.75
C PRO A 300 -29.07 47.09 -21.15
N ARG A 301 -28.47 46.15 -21.89
CA ARG A 301 -28.90 45.69 -23.23
C ARG A 301 -30.04 44.65 -23.11
N PRO A 302 -31.12 44.73 -23.91
CA PRO A 302 -32.20 43.74 -23.88
C PRO A 302 -31.81 42.39 -24.53
N PRO A 303 -32.48 41.27 -24.17
CA PRO A 303 -32.12 39.93 -24.63
C PRO A 303 -32.52 39.67 -26.10
N SER A 304 -31.58 39.13 -26.88
CA SER A 304 -31.80 38.65 -28.25
C SER A 304 -32.39 37.23 -28.31
N PRO A 305 -33.21 36.87 -29.32
CA PRO A 305 -33.78 35.53 -29.46
C PRO A 305 -32.75 34.46 -29.87
N PRO A 306 -33.02 33.17 -29.60
CA PRO A 306 -32.06 32.08 -29.86
C PRO A 306 -31.88 31.80 -31.36
N SER A 307 -30.62 31.59 -31.75
CA SER A 307 -30.17 31.34 -33.13
C SER A 307 -30.64 29.99 -33.72
N PRO A 308 -31.06 29.91 -35.00
CA PRO A 308 -31.58 28.70 -35.64
C PRO A 308 -30.56 27.55 -35.83
N LYS A 309 -29.26 27.83 -35.68
CA LYS A 309 -28.19 26.83 -35.88
C LYS A 309 -28.18 25.70 -34.82
N ARG A 310 -28.72 25.95 -33.62
CA ARG A 310 -28.83 24.92 -32.56
C ARG A 310 -29.97 23.93 -32.81
N PHE A 311 -31.01 24.35 -33.53
CA PHE A 311 -32.15 23.48 -33.86
C PHE A 311 -31.81 22.50 -34.98
N ILE A 312 -31.10 22.95 -36.03
CA ILE A 312 -30.73 22.11 -37.18
C ILE A 312 -29.74 21.00 -36.78
N THR A 313 -28.79 21.32 -35.90
CA THR A 313 -27.81 20.34 -35.40
C THR A 313 -28.45 19.28 -34.52
N GLN A 314 -29.35 19.67 -33.60
CA GLN A 314 -30.07 18.71 -32.76
C GLN A 314 -31.00 17.79 -33.56
N LEU A 315 -31.64 18.31 -34.63
CA LEU A 315 -32.49 17.51 -35.52
C LEU A 315 -31.67 16.45 -36.29
N SER A 316 -30.44 16.78 -36.71
CA SER A 316 -29.56 15.85 -37.43
C SER A 316 -29.07 14.66 -36.59
N PHE A 317 -28.83 14.86 -35.29
CA PHE A 317 -28.44 13.76 -34.41
C PHE A 317 -29.61 12.83 -34.10
N LEU A 318 -30.82 13.38 -33.99
CA LEU A 318 -32.02 12.59 -33.73
C LEU A 318 -32.40 11.72 -34.94
N THR A 319 -32.30 12.25 -36.16
CA THR A 319 -32.55 11.46 -37.38
C THR A 319 -31.51 10.37 -37.57
N LEU A 320 -30.24 10.65 -37.30
CA LEU A 320 -29.17 9.64 -37.35
C LEU A 320 -29.39 8.53 -36.30
N ALA A 321 -29.77 8.89 -35.07
CA ALA A 321 -30.06 7.92 -34.01
C ALA A 321 -31.24 7.01 -34.38
N LEU A 322 -32.33 7.58 -34.92
CA LEU A 322 -33.49 6.81 -35.37
C LEU A 322 -33.15 5.88 -36.55
N PHE A 323 -32.30 6.32 -37.48
CA PHE A 323 -31.82 5.49 -38.58
C PHE A 323 -31.03 4.28 -38.09
N ILE A 324 -30.11 4.48 -37.15
CA ILE A 324 -29.34 3.40 -36.53
C ILE A 324 -30.26 2.41 -35.79
N ILE A 325 -31.23 2.91 -35.03
CA ILE A 325 -32.22 2.08 -34.31
C ILE A 325 -33.05 1.25 -35.31
N SER A 326 -33.43 1.85 -36.44
CA SER A 326 -34.19 1.16 -37.50
C SER A 326 -33.38 0.02 -38.13
N ILE A 327 -32.11 0.26 -38.47
CA ILE A 327 -31.21 -0.79 -38.99
C ILE A 327 -31.05 -1.93 -37.98
N ILE A 328 -30.83 -1.62 -36.71
CA ILE A 328 -30.66 -2.62 -35.67
C ILE A 328 -31.93 -3.46 -35.51
N SER A 329 -33.10 -2.81 -35.48
CA SER A 329 -34.39 -3.47 -35.35
C SER A 329 -34.70 -4.38 -36.54
N PHE A 330 -34.37 -3.92 -37.75
CA PHE A 330 -34.52 -4.70 -38.98
C PHE A 330 -33.63 -5.95 -38.97
N ASN A 331 -32.35 -5.82 -38.59
CA ASN A 331 -31.43 -6.96 -38.50
C ASN A 331 -31.89 -7.97 -37.45
N ILE A 332 -32.35 -7.52 -36.29
CA ILE A 332 -32.87 -8.40 -35.24
C ILE A 332 -34.11 -9.16 -35.73
N GLY A 333 -35.08 -8.47 -36.33
CA GLY A 333 -36.27 -9.09 -36.91
C GLY A 333 -35.93 -10.11 -38.00
N TRP A 334 -34.99 -9.77 -38.88
CA TRP A 334 -34.52 -10.65 -39.95
C TRP A 334 -33.81 -11.92 -39.40
N THR A 335 -33.02 -11.79 -38.34
CA THR A 335 -32.37 -12.95 -37.70
C THR A 335 -33.36 -13.88 -37.00
N LEU A 336 -34.43 -13.33 -36.41
CA LEU A 336 -35.48 -14.12 -35.77
C LEU A 336 -36.33 -14.88 -36.80
N LEU A 337 -36.60 -14.28 -37.97
CA LEU A 337 -37.36 -14.91 -39.05
C LEU A 337 -36.59 -16.05 -39.75
N LYS A 338 -35.25 -16.04 -39.71
CA LYS A 338 -34.39 -17.08 -40.30
C LYS A 338 -34.14 -18.28 -39.38
N ALA A 339 -34.65 -18.27 -38.15
CA ALA A 339 -34.41 -19.35 -37.20
C ALA A 339 -35.27 -20.58 -37.56
N GLU A 340 -34.61 -21.71 -37.86
CA GLU A 340 -35.30 -22.96 -38.25
C GLU A 340 -35.80 -23.78 -37.05
N SER A 341 -35.34 -23.45 -35.83
CA SER A 341 -35.69 -24.20 -34.62
C SER A 341 -36.07 -23.30 -33.43
N LEU A 342 -37.02 -23.78 -32.62
CA LEU A 342 -37.47 -23.08 -31.40
C LEU A 342 -36.34 -22.84 -30.39
N VAL A 343 -35.36 -23.74 -30.33
CA VAL A 343 -34.19 -23.61 -29.45
C VAL A 343 -33.31 -22.45 -29.88
N GLN A 344 -33.11 -22.25 -31.19
CA GLN A 344 -32.34 -21.11 -31.71
C GLN A 344 -33.04 -19.78 -31.44
N VAL A 345 -34.37 -19.72 -31.63
CA VAL A 345 -35.17 -18.52 -31.31
C VAL A 345 -35.00 -18.15 -29.83
N LEU A 346 -35.14 -19.13 -28.94
CA LEU A 346 -34.98 -18.90 -27.50
C LEU A 346 -33.55 -18.45 -27.14
N GLY A 347 -32.53 -19.01 -27.81
CA GLY A 347 -31.14 -18.60 -27.69
C GLY A 347 -30.91 -17.13 -28.10
N TYR A 348 -31.48 -16.70 -29.22
CA TYR A 348 -31.40 -15.30 -29.67
C TYR A 348 -32.10 -14.33 -28.71
N VAL A 349 -33.26 -14.72 -28.17
CA VAL A 349 -33.97 -13.89 -27.17
C VAL A 349 -33.13 -13.71 -25.91
N PHE A 350 -32.51 -14.77 -25.36
CA PHE A 350 -31.63 -14.64 -24.20
C PHE A 350 -30.39 -13.80 -24.48
N ALA A 351 -29.80 -13.94 -25.67
CA ALA A 351 -28.65 -13.12 -26.08
C ALA A 351 -29.01 -11.63 -26.17
N LEU A 352 -30.17 -11.29 -26.74
CA LEU A 352 -30.69 -9.91 -26.79
C LEU A 352 -30.96 -9.35 -25.40
N LEU A 353 -31.52 -10.16 -24.50
CA LEU A 353 -31.81 -9.75 -23.13
C LEU A 353 -30.51 -9.49 -22.34
N ALA A 354 -29.51 -10.36 -22.49
CA ALA A 354 -28.19 -10.18 -21.89
C ALA A 354 -27.48 -8.92 -22.42
N LEU A 355 -27.51 -8.70 -23.74
CA LEU A 355 -26.93 -7.51 -24.38
C LEU A 355 -27.63 -6.23 -23.92
N GLY A 356 -28.97 -6.23 -23.85
CA GLY A 356 -29.77 -5.10 -23.38
C GLY A 356 -29.48 -4.74 -21.92
N ALA A 357 -29.47 -5.74 -21.04
CA ALA A 357 -29.13 -5.54 -19.63
C ALA A 357 -27.69 -5.03 -19.45
N GLY A 358 -26.73 -5.62 -20.16
CA GLY A 358 -25.32 -5.20 -20.13
C GLY A 358 -25.12 -3.76 -20.63
N SER A 359 -25.80 -3.39 -21.72
CA SER A 359 -25.77 -2.04 -22.27
C SER A 359 -26.33 -1.00 -21.29
N ALA A 360 -27.44 -1.31 -20.61
CA ALA A 360 -28.03 -0.42 -19.61
C ALA A 360 -27.07 -0.14 -18.43
N PHE A 361 -26.42 -1.18 -17.88
CA PHE A 361 -25.42 -1.01 -16.84
C PHE A 361 -24.18 -0.26 -17.33
N PHE A 362 -23.75 -0.52 -18.56
CA PHE A 362 -22.63 0.19 -19.17
C PHE A 362 -22.90 1.68 -19.30
N LEU A 363 -24.04 2.07 -19.90
CA LEU A 363 -24.48 3.47 -20.04
C LEU A 363 -24.61 4.17 -18.69
N TYR A 364 -25.16 3.50 -17.68
CA TYR A 364 -25.22 4.02 -16.31
C TYR A 364 -23.82 4.29 -15.75
N SER A 365 -22.88 3.37 -15.95
CA SER A 365 -21.51 3.50 -15.47
C SER A 365 -20.67 4.50 -16.27
N LEU A 366 -21.01 4.72 -17.54
CA LEU A 366 -20.26 5.58 -18.46
C LEU A 366 -20.16 7.02 -17.96
N LYS A 367 -21.24 7.53 -17.32
CA LYS A 367 -21.23 8.83 -16.66
C LYS A 367 -20.11 8.94 -15.62
N TYR A 368 -19.89 7.91 -14.82
CA TYR A 368 -18.86 7.89 -13.77
C TYR A 368 -17.46 7.69 -14.34
N TYR A 369 -17.31 6.90 -15.40
CA TYR A 369 -16.01 6.73 -16.06
C TYR A 369 -15.56 8.01 -16.78
N LEU A 370 -16.48 8.71 -17.46
CA LEU A 370 -16.18 9.98 -18.10
C LEU A 370 -15.80 11.07 -17.11
N THR A 371 -16.46 11.15 -15.95
CA THR A 371 -16.10 12.15 -14.92
C THR A 371 -14.73 11.86 -14.31
N ILE A 372 -14.39 10.60 -14.03
CA ILE A 372 -13.05 10.23 -13.55
C ILE A 372 -11.98 10.54 -14.61
N ALA A 373 -12.25 10.22 -15.88
CA ALA A 373 -11.34 10.52 -16.98
C ALA A 373 -11.11 12.03 -17.14
N LEU A 374 -12.19 12.83 -17.10
CA LEU A 374 -12.12 14.29 -17.15
C LEU A 374 -11.27 14.84 -15.99
N VAL A 375 -11.51 14.38 -14.77
CA VAL A 375 -10.77 14.81 -13.57
C VAL A 375 -9.28 14.47 -13.70
N LEU A 376 -8.93 13.28 -14.22
CA LEU A 376 -7.55 12.88 -14.43
C LEU A 376 -6.86 13.72 -15.53
N VAL A 377 -7.56 14.04 -16.62
CA VAL A 377 -7.02 14.87 -17.70
C VAL A 377 -6.77 16.30 -17.22
N PHE A 378 -7.74 16.91 -16.53
CA PHE A 378 -7.56 18.25 -15.95
C PHE A 378 -6.44 18.28 -14.91
N SER A 379 -6.31 17.23 -14.09
CA SER A 379 -5.22 17.13 -13.10
C SER A 379 -3.84 17.11 -13.78
N ARG A 380 -3.68 16.39 -14.89
CA ARG A 380 -2.41 16.32 -15.62
C ARG A 380 -2.08 17.64 -16.33
N LEU A 381 -3.09 18.31 -16.88
CA LEU A 381 -2.92 19.60 -17.56
C LEU A 381 -2.43 20.69 -16.59
N VAL A 382 -2.91 20.69 -15.34
CA VAL A 382 -2.46 21.63 -14.31
C VAL A 382 -1.02 21.34 -13.86
N GLU A 383 -0.62 20.07 -13.75
CA GLU A 383 0.78 19.71 -13.44
C GLU A 383 1.75 20.15 -14.54
N THR A 384 1.38 20.00 -15.82
CA THR A 384 2.22 20.46 -16.94
C THR A 384 2.30 21.99 -17.01
N LEU A 385 1.22 22.72 -16.76
CA LEU A 385 1.23 24.19 -16.74
C LEU A 385 2.05 24.76 -15.56
N LYS A 386 1.99 24.13 -14.38
CA LYS A 386 2.79 24.55 -13.21
C LYS A 386 4.30 24.34 -13.41
N LYS A 387 4.68 23.37 -14.25
CA LYS A 387 6.09 23.06 -14.56
C LYS A 387 6.73 24.07 -15.54
N ASN A 388 5.92 24.78 -16.33
CA ASN A 388 6.39 25.74 -17.33
C ASN A 388 6.44 27.19 -16.81
N GLY A 389 5.92 27.47 -15.61
CA GLY A 389 5.79 28.84 -15.06
C GLY A 389 6.64 29.16 -13.83
N SER A 390 7.67 28.37 -13.51
CA SER A 390 8.51 28.61 -12.33
C SER A 390 9.99 28.40 -12.64
N GLU A 391 10.57 29.40 -13.32
CA GLU A 391 11.95 29.76 -13.09
C GLU A 391 12.04 30.70 -11.88
N SER A 392 13.12 30.55 -11.12
CA SER A 392 13.62 31.43 -10.05
C SER A 392 13.47 30.95 -8.60
N ASN A 393 14.65 30.95 -7.95
CA ASN A 393 14.97 30.91 -6.53
C ASN A 393 14.87 29.58 -5.77
N LYS A 394 15.95 28.81 -5.97
CA LYS A 394 16.38 27.69 -5.13
C LYS A 394 17.11 28.22 -3.90
N THR A 395 16.38 28.55 -2.84
CA THR A 395 16.93 28.64 -1.48
C THR A 395 16.62 27.38 -0.70
N GLN A 396 17.68 26.72 -0.25
CA GLN A 396 17.67 25.56 0.64
C GLN A 396 16.84 25.81 1.90
N SER A 397 15.94 24.89 2.19
CA SER A 397 15.53 24.58 3.56
C SER A 397 15.35 23.06 3.66
N TYR A 398 16.38 22.42 4.21
CA TYR A 398 16.36 21.03 4.66
C TYR A 398 15.65 20.98 6.02
N PHE A 399 14.32 20.97 6.02
CA PHE A 399 13.56 20.46 7.16
C PHE A 399 12.31 19.74 6.64
N GLY A 400 12.19 18.47 7.04
CA GLY A 400 11.17 17.54 6.58
C GLY A 400 9.77 17.99 6.94
N SER A 401 9.16 18.79 6.06
CA SER A 401 7.73 19.00 6.06
C SER A 401 7.07 17.77 5.46
N ARG A 402 6.19 17.19 6.28
CA ARG A 402 5.16 16.22 5.90
C ARG A 402 4.75 16.46 4.46
N ALA A 403 4.74 15.40 3.66
CA ALA A 403 3.93 15.35 2.46
C ALA A 403 2.49 15.66 2.91
N ASP A 404 2.13 16.94 2.83
CA ASP A 404 0.75 17.33 2.75
C ASP A 404 0.22 16.50 1.61
N ARG A 405 -0.70 15.62 1.97
CA ARG A 405 -1.73 15.22 1.02
C ARG A 405 -2.49 16.50 0.74
N SER A 406 -1.92 17.36 -0.11
CA SER A 406 -2.71 18.29 -0.87
C SER A 406 -3.62 17.38 -1.67
N GLY A 407 -4.82 17.19 -1.15
CA GLY A 407 -5.93 16.81 -1.99
C GLY A 407 -6.02 17.79 -3.16
N LEU A 408 -6.82 17.42 -4.15
CA LEU A 408 -7.20 18.29 -5.25
C LEU A 408 -7.66 19.64 -4.66
N LEU A 409 -6.81 20.67 -4.73
CA LEU A 409 -7.21 22.02 -4.41
C LEU A 409 -7.90 22.54 -5.66
N ALA A 410 -9.23 22.59 -5.64
CA ALA A 410 -9.98 23.25 -6.68
C ALA A 410 -9.56 24.72 -6.70
N ASN A 411 -9.06 25.20 -7.83
CA ASN A 411 -8.74 26.61 -7.97
C ASN A 411 -10.05 27.38 -8.13
N THR A 412 -10.54 27.96 -7.04
CA THR A 412 -11.81 28.69 -6.94
C THR A 412 -11.66 30.18 -7.31
N SER A 413 -10.49 30.61 -7.78
CA SER A 413 -10.20 32.03 -8.07
C SER A 413 -11.11 32.65 -9.14
N ASN A 414 -11.75 31.84 -9.98
CA ASN A 414 -12.63 32.30 -11.05
C ASN A 414 -14.13 32.12 -10.72
N ILE A 415 -14.48 31.74 -9.50
CA ILE A 415 -15.87 31.53 -9.09
C ILE A 415 -16.33 32.77 -8.30
N THR A 416 -16.95 33.72 -8.98
CA THR A 416 -17.67 34.82 -8.33
C THR A 416 -18.98 34.29 -7.76
N LEU A 417 -19.05 34.11 -6.44
CA LEU A 417 -20.28 33.69 -5.76
C LEU A 417 -21.30 34.83 -5.82
N THR A 418 -22.51 34.57 -6.31
CA THR A 418 -23.62 35.54 -6.29
C THR A 418 -24.25 35.68 -4.91
N ARG A 419 -24.01 34.72 -4.01
CA ARG A 419 -24.51 34.72 -2.63
C ARG A 419 -23.49 34.03 -1.71
N HIS A 420 -23.20 34.66 -0.59
CA HIS A 420 -22.38 34.05 0.46
C HIS A 420 -23.18 32.97 1.21
N PRO A 421 -22.61 31.75 1.40
CA PRO A 421 -23.33 30.63 2.00
C PRO A 421 -23.44 30.78 3.52
N PHE A 422 -24.64 30.69 4.09
CA PHE A 422 -24.83 30.74 5.54
C PHE A 422 -23.93 29.72 6.27
N VAL A 423 -23.06 30.19 7.16
CA VAL A 423 -22.15 29.35 7.95
C VAL A 423 -22.64 29.32 9.40
N SER A 424 -22.94 28.12 9.91
CA SER A 424 -23.14 27.90 11.34
C SER A 424 -21.92 27.19 11.94
N ILE A 425 -21.26 27.84 12.91
CA ILE A 425 -20.10 27.28 13.60
C ILE A 425 -20.57 26.74 14.96
N HIS A 426 -20.59 25.42 15.10
CA HIS A 426 -20.89 24.76 16.37
C HIS A 426 -19.60 24.56 17.16
N LEU A 427 -19.52 25.19 18.33
CA LEU A 427 -18.32 25.20 19.16
C LEU A 427 -18.50 24.26 20.37
N PRO A 428 -17.74 23.16 20.47
CA PRO A 428 -17.72 22.36 21.68
C PRO A 428 -16.97 23.11 22.79
N LEU A 429 -17.67 23.43 23.87
CA LEU A 429 -17.07 24.09 25.03
C LEU A 429 -16.39 23.07 25.95
N TYR A 430 -15.13 23.37 26.30
CA TYR A 430 -14.37 22.63 27.31
C TYR A 430 -14.29 23.50 28.57
N ASN A 431 -14.28 22.87 29.75
CA ASN A 431 -14.25 23.57 31.05
C ASN A 431 -12.85 24.10 31.41
N GLU A 432 -12.12 24.66 30.44
CA GLU A 432 -10.79 25.24 30.65
C GLU A 432 -10.77 26.67 30.11
N LYS A 433 -10.56 27.65 31.01
CA LYS A 433 -10.60 29.09 30.72
C LYS A 433 -9.69 29.51 29.55
N ARG A 434 -8.49 28.93 29.44
CA ARG A 434 -7.53 29.26 28.39
C ARG A 434 -7.96 28.77 27.01
N VAL A 435 -8.63 27.62 26.95
CA VAL A 435 -9.15 27.05 25.70
C VAL A 435 -10.35 27.85 25.22
N VAL A 436 -11.25 28.22 26.14
CA VAL A 436 -12.41 29.05 25.83
C VAL A 436 -11.98 30.42 25.28
N ASN A 437 -11.00 31.09 25.92
CA ASN A 437 -10.53 32.40 25.45
C ASN A 437 -9.95 32.37 24.04
N ARG A 438 -9.08 31.39 23.73
CA ARG A 438 -8.51 31.25 22.38
C ARG A 438 -9.55 30.91 21.33
N LEU A 439 -10.54 30.09 21.71
CA LEU A 439 -11.62 29.68 20.84
C LEU A 439 -12.53 30.87 20.52
N LEU A 440 -12.86 31.70 21.52
CA LEU A 440 -13.59 32.95 21.30
C LEU A 440 -12.80 33.92 20.41
N GLU A 441 -11.52 34.12 20.70
CA GLU A 441 -10.64 34.98 19.91
C GLU A 441 -10.57 34.56 18.44
N ALA A 442 -10.43 33.26 18.17
CA ALA A 442 -10.40 32.70 16.82
C ALA A 442 -11.73 32.86 16.06
N VAL A 443 -12.85 32.77 16.78
CA VAL A 443 -14.19 32.98 16.20
C VAL A 443 -14.43 34.46 15.93
N THR A 444 -13.98 35.36 16.80
CA THR A 444 -14.09 36.81 16.59
C THR A 444 -13.13 37.33 15.52
N SER A 445 -12.01 36.65 15.27
CA SER A 445 -11.07 36.99 14.19
C SER A 445 -11.48 36.47 12.82
N LEU A 446 -12.59 35.73 12.73
CA LEU A 446 -13.03 35.13 11.47
C LEU A 446 -13.68 36.21 10.61
N ASP A 447 -12.94 36.67 9.61
CA ASP A 447 -13.39 37.66 8.63
C ASP A 447 -14.24 36.97 7.55
N TYR A 448 -15.54 36.87 7.84
CA TYR A 448 -16.55 36.42 6.89
C TYR A 448 -17.35 37.66 6.42
N PRO A 449 -17.48 37.89 5.10
CA PRO A 449 -18.08 39.10 4.54
C PRO A 449 -19.59 39.22 4.75
#